data_AF-A0A1J6HCV4-F1
#
_entry.id   AF-A0A1J6HCV4-F1
#
_cell.length_a   1.000
_cell.length_b   1.000
_cell.length_c   1.000
_cell.angle_alpha   90.00
_cell.angle_beta   90.00
_cell.angle_gamma   90.00
#
_symmetry.space_group_name_H-M   'P 1'
#
loop_
_entity.id
_entity.type
_entity.pdbx_description
1 polymer ?
#
loop_
_entity_poly.entity_id
_entity_poly.type
_entity_poly.pdbx_seq_one_letter_code
_entity_poly.pdbx_strand_id
1 'polypeptide(L)'
;MNTIQFAITAVFAACGLSLVRLAVVIFLQSLAIRTFWRCLSAAKDAGVDRAFMKQFNTQAQYGDSLESIIFRWGSRRIRHMYTAAIAR
;
A
#
# COMPACT_ATOMS: atom_id res chain seq x y z
N MET A 1 0.46 -1.64 -44.26
CA MET A 1 0.13 -0.92 -43.01
C MET A 1 1.15 0.20 -42.85
N ASN A 2 0.74 1.46 -42.92
CA ASN A 2 1.66 2.60 -43.00
C ASN A 2 2.29 2.91 -41.63
N THR A 3 3.50 3.48 -41.61
CA THR A 3 4.24 3.88 -40.39
C THR A 3 3.41 4.69 -39.40
N ILE A 4 2.49 5.52 -39.90
CA ILE A 4 1.54 6.31 -39.11
C ILE A 4 0.58 5.41 -38.31
N GLN A 5 0.07 4.31 -38.89
CA GLN A 5 -0.82 3.38 -38.20
C GLN A 5 -0.11 2.62 -37.08
N PHE A 6 1.17 2.28 -37.27
CA PHE A 6 2.00 1.67 -36.22
C PHE A 6 2.25 2.64 -35.07
N ALA A 7 2.56 3.91 -35.36
CA ALA A 7 2.76 4.93 -34.33
C ALA A 7 1.48 5.14 -33.48
N ILE A 8 0.32 5.23 -34.13
CA ILE A 8 -0.97 5.42 -33.44
C ILE A 8 -1.29 4.23 -32.53
N THR A 9 -1.19 2.99 -33.04
CA THR A 9 -1.46 1.78 -32.25
C THR A 9 -0.51 1.62 -31.07
N ALA A 10 0.78 1.95 -31.23
CA ALA A 10 1.74 1.95 -30.14
C ALA A 10 1.40 2.97 -29.03
N VAL A 11 0.97 4.18 -29.41
CA VAL A 11 0.53 5.21 -28.44
C VAL A 11 -0.71 4.77 -27.67
N PHE A 12 -1.71 4.20 -28.35
CA PHE A 12 -2.90 3.66 -27.67
C PHE A 12 -2.55 2.51 -26.72
N ALA A 13 -1.66 1.60 -27.12
CA ALA A 13 -1.20 0.51 -26.26
C ALA A 13 -0.45 1.04 -25.02
N ALA A 14 0.43 2.03 -25.19
CA ALA A 14 1.14 2.65 -24.07
C ALA A 14 0.19 3.40 -23.12
N CYS A 15 -0.80 4.09 -23.67
CA CYS A 15 -1.83 4.77 -22.89
C CYS A 15 -2.67 3.76 -22.07
N GLY A 16 -3.13 2.68 -22.72
CA GLY A 16 -3.84 1.59 -22.06
C GLY A 16 -3.03 0.94 -20.93
N LEU A 17 -1.74 0.65 -21.17
CA LEU A 17 -0.85 0.11 -20.14
C LEU A 17 -0.68 1.07 -18.96
N SER A 18 -0.61 2.37 -19.22
CA SER A 18 -0.45 3.40 -18.18
C SER A 18 -1.69 3.50 -17.29
N LEU A 19 -2.89 3.43 -17.89
CA LEU A 19 -4.16 3.39 -17.15
C LEU A 19 -4.27 2.14 -16.28
N VAL A 20 -3.88 0.96 -16.79
CA VAL A 20 -3.86 -0.28 -16.02
C VAL A 20 -2.89 -0.17 -14.83
N ARG A 21 -1.69 0.38 -15.04
CA ARG A 21 -0.74 0.62 -13.95
C ARG A 21 -1.30 1.56 -12.89
N LEU A 22 -1.95 2.64 -13.29
CA LEU A 22 -2.61 3.57 -12.37
C LEU A 22 -3.69 2.87 -11.54
N ALA A 23 -4.55 2.08 -12.18
CA ALA A 23 -5.60 1.31 -11.50
C ALA A 23 -5.01 0.32 -10.48
N VAL A 24 -3.92 -0.36 -10.82
CA VAL A 24 -3.22 -1.27 -9.91
C VAL A 24 -2.65 -0.53 -8.70
N VAL A 25 -2.04 0.64 -8.90
CA VAL A 25 -1.49 1.45 -7.81
C VAL A 25 -2.60 1.89 -6.85
N ILE A 26 -3.72 2.40 -7.37
CA ILE A 26 -4.89 2.82 -6.57
C ILE A 26 -5.47 1.63 -5.79
N PHE A 27 -5.57 0.47 -6.43
CA PHE A 27 -6.06 -0.75 -5.79
C PHE A 27 -5.14 -1.19 -4.64
N LEU A 28 -3.82 -1.20 -4.87
CA LEU A 28 -2.83 -1.56 -3.84
C LEU A 28 -2.84 -0.57 -2.67
N GLN A 29 -2.97 0.73 -2.94
CA GLN A 29 -3.11 1.75 -1.90
C GLN A 29 -4.36 1.52 -1.05
N SER A 30 -5.49 1.27 -1.69
CA SER A 30 -6.76 0.98 -1.02
C SER A 30 -6.66 -0.28 -0.16
N LEU A 31 -5.99 -1.32 -0.66
CA LEU A 31 -5.78 -2.57 0.06
C LEU A 31 -4.87 -2.38 1.29
N ALA A 32 -3.79 -1.61 1.16
CA ALA A 32 -2.87 -1.32 2.25
C ALA A 32 -3.57 -0.53 3.38
N ILE A 33 -4.35 0.50 3.03
CA ILE A 33 -5.13 1.29 4.00
C ILE A 33 -6.15 0.41 4.71
N ARG A 34 -6.94 -0.38 3.98
CA ARG A 34 -7.91 -1.30 4.60
C ARG A 34 -7.24 -2.31 5.54
N THR A 35 -6.08 -2.83 5.14
CA THR A 35 -5.31 -3.78 5.96
C THR A 35 -4.79 -3.12 7.23
N PHE A 36 -4.27 -1.88 7.13
CA PHE A 36 -3.85 -1.10 8.29
C PHE A 36 -4.96 -0.93 9.30
N TRP A 37 -6.12 -0.42 8.88
CA TRP A 37 -7.24 -0.19 9.78
C TRP A 37 -7.76 -1.49 10.41
N ARG A 38 -7.81 -2.58 9.64
CA ARG A 38 -8.21 -3.89 10.15
C ARG A 38 -7.23 -4.42 11.21
N CYS A 39 -5.92 -4.33 10.96
CA CYS A 39 -4.90 -4.72 11.92
C CYS A 39 -4.89 -3.83 13.15
N LEU A 40 -5.10 -2.52 12.99
CA LEU A 40 -5.18 -1.59 14.10
C LEU A 40 -6.40 -1.88 14.98
N SER A 41 -7.57 -2.11 14.38
CA SER A 41 -8.76 -2.52 15.13
C SER A 41 -8.49 -3.80 15.92
N ALA A 42 -7.97 -4.83 15.26
CA ALA A 42 -7.67 -6.11 15.91
C ALA A 42 -6.58 -5.99 16.99
N ALA A 43 -5.63 -5.06 16.84
CA ALA A 43 -4.63 -4.76 17.86
C ALA A 43 -5.23 -4.04 19.07
N LYS A 44 -6.20 -3.13 18.85
CA LYS A 44 -6.95 -2.48 19.93
C LYS A 44 -7.81 -3.47 20.70
N ASP A 45 -8.49 -4.37 19.98
CA ASP A 45 -9.31 -5.42 20.60
C ASP A 45 -8.47 -6.39 21.45
N ALA A 46 -7.22 -6.64 21.05
CA ALA A 46 -6.26 -7.46 21.78
C ALA A 46 -5.42 -6.68 22.83
N GLY A 47 -5.59 -5.37 22.96
CA GLY A 47 -4.81 -4.53 23.89
C GLY A 47 -3.32 -4.36 23.54
N VAL A 48 -2.90 -4.72 22.31
CA VAL A 48 -1.51 -4.63 21.82
C VAL A 48 -1.30 -3.46 20.85
N ASP A 49 -2.25 -2.52 20.79
CA ASP A 49 -2.23 -1.36 19.90
C ASP A 49 -0.97 -0.49 20.09
N ARG A 50 -0.53 -0.28 21.34
CA ARG A 50 0.71 0.47 21.63
C ARG A 50 1.95 -0.24 21.08
N ALA A 51 2.04 -1.56 21.21
CA ALA A 51 3.17 -2.33 20.70
C ALA A 51 3.20 -2.31 19.16
N PHE A 52 2.03 -2.49 18.54
CA PHE A 52 1.85 -2.38 17.10
C PHE A 52 2.23 -0.97 16.59
N MET A 53 1.68 0.09 17.19
CA MET A 53 1.98 1.48 16.82
C MET A 53 3.43 1.88 17.10
N LYS A 54 4.06 1.33 18.15
CA LYS A 54 5.49 1.54 18.39
C LYS A 54 6.34 0.95 17.27
N GLN A 55 6.05 -0.28 16.85
CA GLN A 55 6.76 -0.93 15.75
C GLN A 55 6.50 -0.24 14.41
N PHE A 56 5.27 0.22 14.20
CA PHE A 56 4.87 1.07 13.08
C PHE A 56 5.71 2.36 13.10
N ASN A 57 5.64 3.18 14.14
CA ASN A 57 6.32 4.47 14.22
C ASN A 57 7.86 4.39 14.18
N THR A 58 8.47 3.29 14.66
CA THR A 58 9.93 3.12 14.62
C THR A 58 10.48 3.11 13.19
N GLN A 59 9.68 2.70 12.21
CA GLN A 59 10.08 2.66 10.81
C GLN A 59 9.64 3.91 10.04
N ALA A 60 8.86 4.79 10.66
CA ALA A 60 8.41 6.05 10.08
C ALA A 60 9.50 7.11 10.19
N GLN A 61 9.65 7.95 9.16
CA GLN A 61 10.51 9.13 9.22
C GLN A 61 9.67 10.35 9.62
N TYR A 62 10.31 11.30 10.32
CA TYR A 62 9.65 12.53 10.73
C TYR A 62 9.23 13.34 9.48
N GLY A 63 7.96 13.70 9.40
CA GLY A 63 7.39 14.41 8.23
C GLY A 63 6.71 13.51 7.19
N ASP A 64 6.81 12.18 7.31
CA ASP A 64 6.02 11.27 6.47
C ASP A 64 4.53 11.34 6.85
N SER A 65 3.64 11.42 5.86
CA SER A 65 2.21 11.24 6.10
C SER A 65 1.89 9.79 6.43
N LEU A 66 0.85 9.56 7.24
CA LEU A 66 0.40 8.21 7.59
C LEU A 66 0.10 7.37 6.32
N GLU A 67 -0.50 8.00 5.31
CA GLU A 67 -0.78 7.36 4.02
C GLU A 67 0.49 6.98 3.26
N SER A 68 1.49 7.85 3.22
CA SER A 68 2.81 7.57 2.60
C SER A 68 3.45 6.35 3.25
N ILE A 69 3.39 6.27 4.58
CA ILE A 69 3.95 5.17 5.35
C ILE A 69 3.21 3.86 5.07
N ILE A 70 1.89 3.88 5.14
CA ILE A 70 1.02 2.72 4.85
C ILE A 70 1.30 2.21 3.43
N PHE A 71 1.38 3.11 2.46
CA PHE A 71 1.66 2.78 1.07
C PHE A 71 3.05 2.17 0.89
N ARG A 72 4.08 2.81 1.47
CA ARG A 72 5.49 2.35 1.41
C ARG A 72 5.66 0.94 1.97
N TRP A 73 4.88 0.56 2.97
CA TRP A 73 4.98 -0.76 3.59
C TRP A 73 4.07 -1.81 2.95
N GLY A 74 2.91 -1.39 2.45
CA GLY A 74 1.93 -2.27 1.83
C GLY A 74 1.30 -3.27 2.82
N SER A 75 0.26 -3.96 2.34
CA SER A 75 -0.56 -4.86 3.17
C SER A 75 0.23 -6.00 3.84
N ARG A 76 1.20 -6.58 3.14
CA ARG A 76 1.99 -7.72 3.64
C ARG A 76 2.84 -7.35 4.85
N ARG A 77 3.54 -6.20 4.79
CA ARG A 77 4.42 -5.75 5.89
C ARG A 77 3.62 -5.32 7.10
N ILE A 78 2.49 -4.62 6.89
CA ILE A 78 1.56 -4.22 7.95
C ILE A 78 1.04 -5.46 8.71
N ARG A 79 0.66 -6.51 7.98
CA ARG A 79 0.22 -7.77 8.60
C ARG A 79 1.33 -8.43 9.41
N HIS A 80 2.57 -8.40 8.93
CA HIS A 80 3.71 -8.96 9.64
C HIS A 80 4.02 -8.21 10.95
N MET A 81 3.91 -6.87 10.95
CA MET A 81 4.05 -6.06 12.17
C MET A 81 2.96 -6.41 13.20
N TYR A 82 1.72 -6.60 12.77
CA TYR A 82 0.64 -7.03 13.66
C TYR A 82 0.92 -8.41 14.29
N THR A 83 1.32 -9.40 13.49
CA THR A 83 1.69 -10.72 14.03
C THR A 83 2.88 -10.66 14.99
N ALA A 84 3.85 -9.79 14.74
CA ALA A 84 4.99 -9.58 15.63
C ALA A 84 4.59 -8.89 16.95
N ALA A 85 3.58 -8.00 16.91
CA ALA A 85 3.05 -7.34 18.09
C ALA A 85 2.23 -8.29 18.98
N ILE A 86 1.54 -9.29 18.40
CA ILE A 86 0.81 -10.32 19.16
C ILE A 86 1.74 -11.37 19.76
N ALA A 87 2.84 -11.70 19.08
CA ALA A 87 3.79 -12.71 19.54
C ALA A 87 4.69 -12.24 20.71
N ARG A 88 4.54 -10.98 21.14
CA ARG A 88 5.28 -10.37 22.26
C ARG A 88 4.34 -10.18 23.44
#